data_AF-A0A848TH22-F1
#
_entry.id   AF-A0A848TH22-F1
#
_cell.length_a   1.000
_cell.length_b   1.000
_cell.length_c   1.000
_cell.angle_alpha   90.00
_cell.angle_beta   90.00
_cell.angle_gamma   90.00
#
_symmetry.space_group_name_H-M   'P 1'
#
loop_
_entity.id
_entity.type
_entity.pdbx_description
1 polymer ?
#
loop_
_entity_poly.entity_id
_entity_poly.type
_entity_poly.pdbx_seq_one_letter_code
_entity_poly.pdbx_strand_id
1 'polypeptide(L)' 'MFDDPLIWILILPGMLLGGFAQSRVKAAVSRYSRVPLGHGLTGAEVAQHILNSRGLRDVRIEPVRGVLSDHYDPR' A
#
# COMPACT_ATOMS: atom_id res chain seq x y z
N MET A 1 -16.14 -31.40 6.58
CA MET A 1 -15.17 -30.41 7.12
C MET A 1 -15.77 -29.01 7.18
N PHE A 2 -16.51 -28.56 6.15
CA PHE A 2 -17.15 -27.23 6.15
C PHE A 2 -18.63 -27.24 6.60
N ASP A 3 -19.18 -28.43 6.87
CA ASP A 3 -20.59 -28.65 7.22
C ASP A 3 -20.89 -28.35 8.70
N ASP A 4 -19.86 -28.19 9.53
CA ASP A 4 -20.02 -27.83 10.94
C ASP A 4 -20.23 -26.30 11.07
N PRO A 5 -21.39 -25.84 11.58
CA PRO A 5 -21.68 -24.43 11.79
C PRO A 5 -20.69 -23.70 12.70
N LEU A 6 -20.03 -24.40 13.64
CA LEU A 6 -19.05 -23.79 14.55
C LEU A 6 -17.86 -23.17 13.81
N ILE A 7 -17.44 -23.78 12.70
CA ILE A 7 -16.29 -23.30 11.93
C ILE A 7 -16.59 -21.93 11.33
N TRP A 8 -17.80 -21.73 10.81
CA TRP A 8 -18.20 -20.44 10.28
C TRP A 8 -18.28 -19.40 11.37
N ILE A 9 -18.85 -19.72 12.54
CA ILE A 9 -18.93 -18.78 13.68
C ILE A 9 -17.54 -18.29 14.11
N LEU A 10 -16.51 -19.13 14.02
CA LEU A 10 -15.13 -18.75 14.37
C LEU A 10 -14.44 -17.93 13.27
N ILE A 11 -14.66 -18.25 12.00
CA ILE A 11 -13.96 -17.61 10.87
C ILE A 11 -14.60 -16.29 10.45
N LEU A 12 -15.93 -16.22 10.42
CA LEU A 12 -16.68 -15.08 9.88
C LEU A 12 -16.31 -13.75 10.57
N PRO A 13 -16.19 -13.68 11.92
CA PRO A 13 -15.79 -12.45 12.58
C PRO A 13 -14.42 -11.94 12.12
N GLY A 14 -13.44 -12.84 12.01
CA GLY A 14 -12.09 -12.49 11.53
C GLY A 14 -12.09 -12.02 10.08
N MET A 15 -12.84 -12.70 9.21
CA MET A 15 -12.99 -12.28 7.81
C MET A 15 -13.67 -10.92 7.69
N LEU A 16 -14.73 -10.65 8.46
CA LEU A 16 -15.43 -9.38 8.45
C LEU A 16 -14.53 -8.24 8.93
N LEU A 17 -13.79 -8.45 10.03
CA LEU A 17 -12.84 -7.46 10.53
C LEU A 17 -11.71 -7.20 9.52
N GLY A 18 -11.14 -8.24 8.93
CA GLY A 18 -10.11 -8.12 7.89
C GLY A 18 -10.61 -7.40 6.64
N GLY A 19 -11.81 -7.75 6.17
CA GLY A 19 -12.47 -7.08 5.04
C GLY A 19 -12.75 -5.60 5.32
N PHE A 20 -13.25 -5.29 6.52
CA PHE A 20 -13.47 -3.92 6.95
C PHE A 20 -12.15 -3.12 6.99
N ALA A 21 -11.10 -3.66 7.62
CA ALA A 21 -9.79 -3.02 7.68
C ALA A 21 -9.23 -2.77 6.26
N GLN A 22 -9.29 -3.77 5.39
CA GLN A 22 -8.83 -3.65 4.01
C GLN A 22 -9.59 -2.57 3.24
N SER A 23 -10.91 -2.47 3.45
CA SER A 23 -11.74 -1.41 2.83
C SER A 23 -11.31 -0.01 3.27
N ARG A 24 -10.97 0.16 4.54
CA ARG A 24 -10.51 1.44 5.11
C ARG A 24 -9.17 1.86 4.53
N VAL A 25 -8.23 0.92 4.39
CA VAL A 25 -6.91 1.16 3.77
C VAL A 25 -7.07 1.58 2.31
N LYS A 26 -7.83 0.81 1.51
CA LYS A 26 -8.09 1.14 0.10
C LYS A 26 -8.73 2.53 -0.06
N ALA A 27 -9.70 2.84 0.79
CA ALA A 27 -10.38 4.14 0.77
C ALA A 27 -9.43 5.30 1.09
N ALA A 28 -8.58 5.15 2.12
CA ALA A 28 -7.59 6.16 2.47
C ALA A 28 -6.60 6.39 1.33
N VAL A 29 -6.05 5.32 0.76
CA VAL A 29 -5.07 5.40 -0.34
C VAL A 29 -5.69 6.08 -1.56
N SER A 30 -6.91 5.69 -1.96
CA SER A 30 -7.61 6.33 -3.08
C SER A 30 -7.93 7.82 -2.83
N ARG A 31 -8.18 8.22 -1.58
CA ARG A 31 -8.46 9.61 -1.23
C ARG A 31 -7.18 10.45 -1.33
N TYR A 32 -6.11 10.00 -0.68
CA TYR A 32 -4.88 10.78 -0.58
C TYR A 32 -4.01 10.71 -1.84
N SER A 33 -4.15 9.68 -2.68
CA SER A 33 -3.44 9.62 -3.98
C SER A 33 -3.89 10.70 -4.98
N ARG A 34 -5.02 11.37 -4.73
CA ARG A 34 -5.55 12.46 -5.57
C ARG A 34 -5.26 13.84 -5.00
N VAL A 35 -4.66 13.91 -3.80
CA VAL A 35 -4.29 15.18 -3.17
C VAL A 35 -2.90 15.55 -3.71
N PRO A 36 -2.78 16.63 -4.50
CA PRO A 36 -1.49 17.05 -5.03
C PRO A 36 -0.59 17.57 -3.91
N LEU A 37 0.71 17.39 -4.07
CA LEU A 37 1.70 18.02 -3.20
C LEU A 37 1.77 19.52 -3.54
N GLY A 38 2.07 20.37 -2.55
CA GLY A 38 2.05 21.84 -2.70
C GLY A 38 2.96 22.40 -3.81
N HIS A 39 3.94 21.61 -4.27
CA HIS A 39 4.86 21.97 -5.34
C HIS A 39 4.62 21.20 -6.66
N GLY A 40 3.52 20.43 -6.77
CA GLY A 40 3.19 19.66 -7.98
C GLY A 40 4.10 18.46 -8.26
N LEU A 41 4.97 18.09 -7.31
CA LEU A 41 5.90 16.98 -7.45
C LEU A 41 5.16 15.63 -7.48
N THR A 42 5.67 14.73 -8.30
CA THR A 42 5.30 13.31 -8.33
C THR A 42 5.97 12.56 -7.17
N GLY A 43 5.44 11.39 -6.82
CA GLY A 43 6.05 10.54 -5.78
C GLY A 43 7.50 10.14 -6.09
N ALA A 44 7.83 9.92 -7.38
CA ALA A 44 9.18 9.60 -7.82
C ALA A 44 10.14 10.78 -7.60
N GLU A 45 9.71 12.00 -7.91
CA GLU A 45 10.52 13.20 -7.69
C GLU A 45 10.74 13.47 -6.19
N VAL A 46 9.72 13.24 -5.36
CA VAL A 46 9.86 13.33 -3.90
C VAL A 46 10.86 12.31 -3.39
N ALA A 47 10.78 11.05 -3.83
CA ALA A 47 11.73 10.02 -3.46
C ALA A 47 13.16 10.40 -3.89
N GLN A 48 13.33 10.92 -5.12
CA GLN A 48 14.63 11.40 -5.60
C GLN A 48 15.16 12.56 -4.76
N HIS A 49 14.30 13.50 -4.37
CA HIS A 49 14.68 14.63 -3.54
C HIS A 49 15.17 14.18 -2.15
N ILE A 50 14.48 13.21 -1.53
CA ILE A 50 14.88 12.62 -0.24
C ILE A 50 16.25 11.94 -0.37
N LEU A 51 16.47 11.12 -1.39
CA LEU A 51 17.75 10.47 -1.64
C LEU A 51 18.89 11.48 -1.84
N ASN A 52 18.65 12.50 -2.67
CA ASN A 52 19.60 13.57 -2.94
C ASN A 52 19.97 14.34 -1.66
N SER A 53 18.99 14.64 -0.80
CA SER A 53 19.23 15.33 0.48
C SER A 53 20.11 14.54 1.45
N ARG A 54 20.22 13.22 1.25
CA ARG A 54 21.09 12.33 2.04
C ARG A 54 22.36 11.91 1.30
N GLY A 55 22.63 12.47 0.12
CA GLY A 55 23.79 12.13 -0.70
C GLY A 55 23.72 10.73 -1.33
N LEU A 56 22.57 10.06 -1.30
CA LEU A 56 22.38 8.74 -1.89
C LEU A 56 22.09 8.90 -3.39
N ARG A 57 23.11 8.64 -4.23
CA ARG A 57 23.01 8.80 -5.69
C ARG A 57 22.90 7.48 -6.46
N ASP A 58 23.28 6.39 -5.82
CA ASP A 58 23.34 5.06 -6.45
C ASP A 58 22.04 4.26 -6.29
N VAL A 59 20.95 4.92 -5.87
CA VAL A 59 19.62 4.29 -5.71
C VAL A 59 18.77 4.64 -6.92
N ARG A 60 18.32 3.62 -7.65
CA ARG A 60 17.41 3.77 -8.79
C ARG A 60 15.95 3.74 -8.32
N ILE A 61 15.15 4.66 -8.84
CA ILE A 61 13.70 4.71 -8.60
C ILE A 61 13.01 4.13 -9.83
N GLU A 62 12.19 3.10 -9.63
CA GLU A 62 11.46 2.44 -10.71
C GLU A 62 9.95 2.45 -10.45
N PRO A 63 9.12 2.84 -11.43
CA PRO A 63 7.68 2.73 -11.31
C PRO A 63 7.26 1.26 -11.43
N VAL A 64 6.39 0.82 -10.54
CA VAL A 64 5.87 -0.56 -10.53
C VAL A 64 4.39 -0.57 -10.90
N ARG A 65 3.97 -1.64 -11.55
CA ARG A 65 2.55 -1.82 -11.87
C ARG A 65 1.82 -2.38 -10.65
N GLY A 66 0.81 -1.65 -10.19
CA GLY A 66 -0.05 -2.09 -9.09
C GLY A 66 -0.42 -0.93 -8.17
N VAL A 67 -1.38 -1.17 -7.28
CA VAL A 67 -1.73 -0.26 -6.20
C VAL A 67 -1.79 -1.09 -4.93
N LEU A 68 -1.06 -0.68 -3.89
CA LEU A 68 -0.88 -1.46 -2.66
C LEU A 68 -0.32 -2.86 -2.92
N SER A 69 0.56 -2.95 -3.92
CA SER A 69 1.35 -4.15 -4.19
C SER A 69 2.73 -3.96 -3.55
N ASP A 70 3.23 -5.02 -2.93
CA ASP A 70 4.61 -5.03 -2.47
C ASP A 70 5.54 -5.22 -3.67
N HIS A 71 6.60 -4.42 -3.70
CA HIS A 71 7.70 -4.61 -4.64
C HIS A 71 8.90 -5.16 -3.86
N TYR A 72 9.20 -6.44 -4.06
CA TYR A 72 10.31 -7.15 -3.43
C TYR A 72 11.34 -7.54 -4.49
N ASP A 73 12.56 -7.02 -4.36
CA ASP A 73 13.73 -7.49 -5.10
C ASP A 73 14.64 -8.28 -4.12
N PRO A 74 14.78 -9.60 -4.26
CA PRO A 74 15.58 -10.42 -3.37
C PRO A 74 17.11 -10.29 -3.53
N ARG A 75 17.58 -9.47 -4.47
CA ARG A 75 19.01 -9.37 -4.83
C ARG A 75 19.79 -8.38 -3.97
#